data_AF-A0A094FEH6-F1
#
_entry.id   AF-A0A094FEH6-F1
#
_cell.length_a   1.000
_cell.length_b   1.000
_cell.length_c   1.000
_cell.angle_alpha   90.00
_cell.angle_beta   90.00
_cell.angle_gamma   90.00
#
_symmetry.space_group_name_H-M   'P 1'
#
loop_
_entity.id
_entity.type
_entity.pdbx_description
1 polymer ?
#
loop_
_entity_poly.entity_id
_entity_poly.type
_entity_poly.pdbx_seq_one_letter_code
_entity_poly.pdbx_strand_id
1 'polypeptide(L)'
;MADTKPQGASKTYSAVSAPGKVLLAGGYLVLDRQYTGLVFGLSARIHVIVKEAVTAEGAEPLTVVKSPQFIDAEWRYSTAILPDGAGVAVKQLESHGPLFLLTIVP
;
A
#
# COMPACT_ATOMS: atom_id res chain seq x y z
N MET A 1 -19.52 -10.28 -43.39
CA MET A 1 -18.80 -10.94 -42.28
C MET A 1 -18.01 -9.86 -41.57
N ALA A 2 -18.62 -9.26 -40.54
CA ALA A 2 -17.97 -8.21 -39.77
C ALA A 2 -17.11 -8.86 -38.69
N ASP A 3 -15.84 -8.49 -38.71
CA ASP A 3 -14.81 -8.87 -37.77
C ASP A 3 -15.11 -8.27 -36.38
N THR A 4 -15.62 -9.09 -35.46
CA THR A 4 -15.84 -8.68 -34.06
C THR A 4 -14.50 -8.74 -33.34
N LYS A 5 -13.78 -7.62 -33.35
CA LYS A 5 -12.57 -7.42 -32.55
C LYS A 5 -12.89 -7.66 -31.06
N PRO A 6 -12.10 -8.46 -30.32
CA PRO A 6 -12.36 -8.74 -28.92
C PRO A 6 -12.22 -7.45 -28.09
N GLN A 7 -13.22 -7.17 -27.27
CA GLN A 7 -13.20 -6.05 -26.32
C GLN A 7 -12.08 -6.32 -25.31
N GLY A 8 -11.09 -5.43 -25.27
CA GLY A 8 -9.96 -5.52 -24.36
C GLY A 8 -10.43 -5.47 -22.91
N ALA A 9 -9.95 -6.41 -22.10
CA ALA A 9 -10.25 -6.48 -20.67
C ALA A 9 -10.00 -5.12 -19.99
N SER A 10 -11.03 -4.58 -19.33
CA SER A 10 -10.91 -3.35 -18.55
C SER A 10 -9.89 -3.57 -17.43
N LYS A 11 -8.81 -2.80 -17.43
CA LYS A 11 -7.76 -2.90 -16.42
C LYS A 11 -8.29 -2.34 -15.10
N THR A 12 -8.64 -3.20 -14.15
CA THR A 12 -9.15 -2.79 -12.84
C THR A 12 -8.02 -2.14 -12.04
N TYR A 13 -8.24 -0.90 -11.61
CA TYR A 13 -7.37 -0.21 -10.67
C TYR A 13 -8.19 0.42 -9.55
N SER A 14 -7.65 0.41 -8.34
CA SER A 14 -8.20 1.10 -7.18
C SER A 14 -7.22 2.18 -6.74
N ALA A 15 -7.70 3.41 -6.64
CA ALA A 15 -6.92 4.53 -6.14
C ALA A 15 -7.51 5.02 -4.82
N VAL A 16 -6.66 5.17 -3.80
CA VAL A 16 -7.04 5.64 -2.47
C VAL A 16 -6.11 6.76 -2.03
N SER A 17 -6.60 7.65 -1.16
CA SER A 17 -5.79 8.70 -0.56
C SER A 17 -6.10 8.87 0.92
N ALA A 18 -5.09 9.26 1.70
CA ALA A 18 -5.23 9.56 3.12
C ALA A 18 -4.65 10.95 3.42
N PRO A 19 -5.35 11.77 4.24
CA PRO A 19 -4.83 13.07 4.66
C PRO A 19 -3.67 12.92 5.63
N GLY A 20 -2.74 13.86 5.59
CA GLY A 20 -1.71 14.02 6.62
C GLY A 20 -2.30 14.56 7.92
N LYS A 21 -1.46 14.64 8.96
CA LYS A 21 -1.83 15.19 10.27
C LYS A 21 -0.82 16.22 10.73
N VAL A 22 -1.29 17.24 11.46
CA VAL A 22 -0.43 18.21 12.14
C VAL A 22 -0.93 18.45 13.56
N LEU A 23 -0.01 18.46 14.53
CA LEU A 23 -0.29 18.91 15.89
C LEU A 23 -0.26 20.44 15.90
N LEU A 24 -1.44 21.06 16.02
CA LEU A 24 -1.58 22.50 16.04
C LEU A 24 -1.25 23.10 17.42
N ALA A 25 -1.66 22.42 18.49
CA ALA A 25 -1.46 22.88 19.87
C ALA A 25 -1.17 21.70 20.81
N GLY A 26 -0.48 21.98 21.93
CA GLY A 26 -0.07 20.99 22.93
C GLY A 26 1.45 20.77 22.95
N GLY A 27 2.12 20.78 21.79
CA GLY A 27 3.58 20.64 21.70
C GLY A 27 4.10 19.44 22.50
N TYR A 28 5.16 19.64 23.29
CA TYR A 28 5.69 18.60 24.18
C TYR A 28 4.86 18.37 25.44
N LEU A 29 3.89 19.22 25.76
CA LEU A 29 3.06 19.05 26.96
C LEU A 29 2.21 17.78 26.88
N VAL A 30 1.86 17.32 25.68
CA VAL A 30 1.09 16.08 25.46
C VAL A 30 1.82 14.82 25.95
N LEU A 31 3.12 14.92 26.26
CA LEU A 31 3.87 13.83 26.89
C LEU A 31 3.43 13.57 28.33
N ASP A 32 2.88 14.59 29.00
CA ASP A 32 2.20 14.45 30.28
C ASP A 32 0.69 14.31 30.06
N ARG A 33 0.10 13.27 30.65
CA ARG A 33 -1.33 12.95 30.55
C ARG A 33 -2.25 14.07 31.02
N GLN A 34 -1.76 15.02 31.84
CA GLN A 34 -2.57 16.14 32.31
C GLN A 34 -2.88 17.16 31.19
N TYR A 35 -2.15 17.14 30.08
CA TYR A 35 -2.33 18.09 28.98
C TYR A 35 -2.83 17.42 27.70
N THR A 36 -3.69 18.14 26.97
CA THR A 36 -4.26 17.68 25.70
C THR A 36 -3.64 18.38 24.51
N GLY A 37 -3.63 17.70 23.36
CA GLY A 37 -3.18 18.26 22.08
C GLY A 37 -4.35 18.42 21.11
N LEU A 38 -4.21 19.37 20.17
CA LEU A 38 -5.15 19.58 19.07
C LEU A 38 -4.49 19.18 17.75
N VAL A 39 -5.09 18.23 17.03
CA VAL A 39 -4.56 17.72 15.76
C VAL A 39 -5.55 18.01 14.64
N PHE A 40 -5.05 18.54 13.51
CA PHE A 40 -5.84 18.75 12.30
C PHE A 40 -5.40 17.81 11.18
N GLY A 41 -6.39 17.39 10.36
CA GLY A 41 -6.15 16.76 9.08
C GLY A 41 -5.69 17.79 8.05
N LEU A 42 -4.68 17.45 7.27
CA LEU A 42 -4.15 18.32 6.22
C LEU A 42 -4.71 17.95 4.84
N SER A 43 -4.72 18.93 3.93
CA SER A 43 -4.93 18.68 2.49
C SER A 43 -3.73 18.01 1.82
N ALA A 44 -2.55 18.01 2.48
CA ALA A 44 -1.41 17.20 2.09
C ALA A 44 -1.79 15.71 2.20
N ARG A 45 -1.72 14.97 1.08
CA ARG A 45 -2.24 13.60 0.97
C ARG A 45 -1.19 12.62 0.50
N ILE A 46 -1.25 11.42 1.07
CA ILE A 46 -0.56 10.24 0.55
C ILE A 46 -1.54 9.51 -0.36
N HIS A 47 -1.07 9.05 -1.52
CA HIS A 47 -1.87 8.38 -2.53
C HIS A 47 -1.31 6.98 -2.80
N VAL A 48 -2.21 6.00 -2.98
CA VAL A 48 -1.86 4.63 -3.35
C VAL A 48 -2.73 4.22 -4.53
N ILE A 49 -2.11 3.57 -5.51
CA ILE A 49 -2.80 3.01 -6.68
C ILE A 49 -2.48 1.51 -6.72
N VAL A 50 -3.51 0.69 -6.58
CA VAL A 50 -3.43 -0.76 -6.72
C VAL A 50 -3.91 -1.12 -8.12
N LYS A 51 -3.14 -1.98 -8.80
CA LYS A 51 -3.45 -2.51 -10.12
C LYS A 51 -3.22 -4.01 -10.08
N GLU A 52 -4.07 -4.76 -10.75
CA GLU A 52 -3.81 -6.18 -10.96
C GLU A 52 -2.50 -6.38 -11.71
N ALA A 53 -1.64 -7.22 -11.15
CA ALA A 53 -0.41 -7.66 -11.81
C ALA A 53 -0.76 -8.79 -12.77
N VAL A 54 -0.35 -8.67 -14.03
CA VAL A 54 -0.47 -9.76 -15.00
C VAL A 54 0.69 -10.72 -14.75
N THR A 55 0.42 -11.83 -14.07
CA THR A 55 1.35 -12.96 -13.94
C THR A 55 1.05 -13.97 -15.04
N ALA A 56 2.08 -14.62 -15.57
CA ALA A 56 1.90 -15.72 -16.51
C ALA A 56 1.08 -16.85 -15.85
N GLU A 57 0.32 -17.60 -16.63
CA GLU A 57 -0.44 -18.74 -16.11
C GLU A 57 0.50 -19.74 -15.42
N GLY A 58 0.18 -20.10 -14.18
CA GLY A 58 0.99 -20.99 -13.34
C GLY A 58 2.15 -20.32 -12.60
N ALA A 59 2.35 -19.01 -12.73
CA ALA A 59 3.33 -18.29 -11.92
C ALA A 59 2.80 -18.02 -10.50
N GLU A 60 3.71 -18.09 -9.51
CA GLU A 60 3.41 -17.77 -8.11
C GLU A 60 2.92 -16.31 -7.97
N PRO A 61 1.93 -16.02 -7.11
CA PRO A 61 1.42 -14.67 -6.91
C PRO A 61 2.52 -13.71 -6.44
N LEU A 62 2.73 -12.65 -7.22
CA LEU A 62 3.75 -11.63 -6.96
C LEU A 62 3.10 -10.28 -6.67
N THR A 63 3.36 -9.74 -5.49
CA THR A 63 3.01 -8.37 -5.11
C THR A 63 4.24 -7.48 -5.22
N VAL A 64 4.14 -6.39 -5.99
CA VAL A 64 5.22 -5.41 -6.16
C VAL A 64 4.78 -4.06 -5.60
N VAL A 65 5.51 -3.56 -4.62
CA VAL A 65 5.28 -2.25 -4.01
C VAL A 65 6.36 -1.30 -4.51
N LYS A 66 5.95 -0.18 -5.11
CA LYS A 66 6.85 0.88 -5.57
C LYS A 66 6.55 2.17 -4.82
N SER A 67 7.59 2.85 -4.33
CA SER A 67 7.43 4.14 -3.66
C SER A 67 8.33 5.20 -4.27
N PRO A 68 7.78 6.16 -5.02
CA PRO A 68 8.56 7.28 -5.57
C PRO A 68 9.20 8.19 -4.51
N GLN A 69 8.82 8.06 -3.23
CA GLN A 69 9.35 8.87 -2.13
C GLN A 69 10.78 8.48 -1.75
N PHE A 70 11.25 7.32 -2.21
CA PHE A 70 12.57 6.79 -1.91
C PHE A 70 13.29 6.43 -3.22
N ILE A 71 14.62 6.55 -3.21
CA ILE A 71 15.46 6.24 -4.38
C ILE A 71 15.44 4.72 -4.60
N ASP A 72 15.18 4.32 -5.85
CA ASP A 72 15.15 2.92 -6.31
C ASP A 72 14.26 1.99 -5.48
N ALA A 73 13.21 2.53 -4.85
CA ALA A 73 12.37 1.81 -3.92
C ALA A 73 11.34 0.90 -4.59
N GLU A 74 11.70 -0.38 -4.63
CA GLU A 74 10.85 -1.48 -5.05
C GLU A 74 10.99 -2.66 -4.09
N TRP A 75 9.87 -3.10 -3.55
CA TRP A 75 9.78 -4.30 -2.70
C TRP A 75 8.92 -5.34 -3.38
N ARG A 76 9.40 -6.59 -3.36
CA ARG A 76 8.74 -7.73 -4.01
C ARG A 76 8.40 -8.78 -2.98
N TYR A 77 7.15 -9.23 -3.00
CA TYR A 77 6.62 -10.20 -2.05
C TYR A 77 5.90 -11.32 -2.78
N SER A 78 6.12 -12.56 -2.34
CA SER A 78 5.22 -13.67 -2.66
C SER A 78 4.11 -13.74 -1.61
N THR A 79 2.87 -13.91 -2.07
CA THR A 79 1.69 -13.95 -1.19
C THR A 79 0.92 -15.24 -1.41
N ALA A 80 0.58 -15.95 -0.33
CA ALA A 80 -0.26 -17.14 -0.37
C ALA A 80 -1.44 -16.97 0.59
N ILE A 81 -2.65 -17.24 0.10
CA ILE A 81 -3.83 -17.28 0.95
C ILE A 81 -3.76 -18.57 1.78
N LEU A 82 -3.82 -18.43 3.10
CA LEU A 82 -3.83 -19.59 3.99
C LEU A 82 -5.23 -20.21 4.02
N PRO A 83 -5.33 -21.54 4.19
CA PRO A 83 -6.62 -22.22 4.29
C PRO A 83 -7.44 -21.74 5.50
N ASP A 84 -8.74 -22.03 5.46
CA ASP A 84 -9.69 -21.80 6.56
C ASP A 84 -9.79 -20.34 7.05
N GLY A 85 -9.46 -19.38 6.18
CA GLY A 85 -9.51 -17.96 6.51
C GLY A 85 -8.42 -17.53 7.51
N ALA A 86 -7.38 -18.34 7.69
CA ALA A 86 -6.26 -18.05 8.60
C ALA A 86 -5.42 -16.82 8.18
N GLY A 87 -5.72 -16.21 7.02
CA GLY A 87 -5.15 -14.96 6.56
C GLY A 87 -4.30 -15.12 5.31
N VAL A 88 -3.29 -14.27 5.18
CA VAL A 88 -2.36 -14.24 4.02
C VAL A 88 -0.94 -14.38 4.53
N ALA A 89 -0.23 -15.40 4.05
CA ALA A 89 1.20 -15.53 4.25
C ALA A 89 1.94 -14.64 3.25
N VAL A 90 2.88 -13.83 3.76
CA VAL A 90 3.68 -12.91 2.95
C VAL A 90 5.15 -13.23 3.18
N LYS A 91 5.89 -13.49 2.10
CA LYS A 91 7.34 -13.66 2.12
C LYS A 91 7.98 -12.63 1.22
N GLN A 92 8.89 -11.83 1.76
CA GLN A 92 9.68 -10.89 0.97
C GLN A 92 10.71 -11.67 0.14
N LEU A 93 10.72 -11.43 -1.17
CA LEU A 93 11.64 -12.07 -2.10
C LEU A 93 12.91 -11.24 -2.25
N GLU A 94 12.74 -9.96 -2.59
CA GLU A 94 13.83 -9.00 -2.82
C GLU A 94 13.37 -7.60 -2.41
N SER A 95 14.33 -6.78 -1.96
CA SER A 95 14.12 -5.37 -1.68
C SER A 95 15.27 -4.56 -2.25
N HIS A 96 14.92 -3.63 -3.13
CA HIS A 96 15.81 -2.57 -3.57
C HIS A 96 15.25 -1.30 -2.91
N GLY A 97 15.96 -0.74 -1.92
CA GLY A 97 15.51 0.42 -1.17
C GLY A 97 15.63 0.28 0.36
N PRO A 98 15.34 1.35 1.13
CA PRO A 98 15.39 1.31 2.59
C PRO A 98 14.36 0.31 3.17
N LEU A 99 14.57 -0.10 4.42
CA LEU A 99 13.68 -1.05 5.10
C LEU A 99 12.27 -0.43 5.21
N PHE A 100 11.32 -0.92 4.42
CA PHE A 100 9.93 -0.48 4.47
C PHE A 100 9.14 -1.44 5.36
N LEU A 101 8.98 -1.05 6.63
CA LEU A 101 8.15 -1.79 7.57
C LEU A 101 6.73 -1.20 7.54
N LEU A 102 5.85 -1.76 6.71
CA LEU A 102 4.41 -1.51 6.85
C LEU A 102 3.84 -2.52 7.84
N THR A 103 4.02 -2.25 9.14
CA THR A 103 3.25 -2.98 10.16
C THR A 103 1.82 -2.48 10.09
N ILE A 104 0.93 -3.25 9.47
CA ILE A 104 -0.51 -3.08 9.69
C ILE A 104 -0.77 -3.58 11.09
N VAL A 105 -0.68 -2.68 12.08
CA VAL A 105 -1.13 -2.97 13.43
C VAL A 105 -2.68 -3.05 13.36
N PRO A 106 -3.29 -4.14 13.86
CA PRO A 106 -4.74 -4.32 13.83
C PRO A 106 -5.51 -3.23 14.58
#